data_AF-A0A9X9BXC1-F1
#
_entry.id   AF-A0A9X9BXC1-F1
#
_cell.length_a   1.000
_cell.length_b   1.000
_cell.length_c   1.000
_cell.angle_alpha   90.00
_cell.angle_beta   90.00
_cell.angle_gamma   90.00
#
_symmetry.space_group_name_H-M   'P 1'
#
loop_
_entity.id
_entity.type
_entity.pdbx_description
1 polymer ?
#
loop_
_entity_poly.entity_id
_entity_poly.type
_entity_poly.pdbx_seq_one_letter_code
_entity_poly.pdbx_strand_id
1 'polypeptide(L)' 'MKVNQTRYVRFVCGHELDEVTAAKLFDVVRISVPRVVEAMAIDGRKDGEIKAAAITTVAAIAGAFAETCKERAKTEEKS' A
#
# COMPACT_ATOMS: atom_id res chain seq x y z
N MET A 1 -0.01 -29.65 -20.58
CA MET A 1 0.77 -29.01 -19.51
C MET A 1 -0.07 -27.89 -18.92
N LYS A 2 -0.53 -28.02 -17.67
CA LYS A 2 -1.15 -26.89 -16.95
C LYS A 2 -0.01 -25.99 -16.50
N VAL A 3 0.06 -24.79 -17.07
CA VAL A 3 0.99 -23.75 -16.61
C VAL A 3 0.57 -23.41 -15.19
N ASN A 4 1.35 -23.86 -14.20
CA ASN A 4 1.24 -23.36 -12.83
C ASN A 4 1.63 -21.89 -12.88
N GLN A 5 0.67 -21.01 -13.13
CA GLN A 5 0.85 -19.59 -12.84
C GLN A 5 0.96 -19.47 -11.34
N THR A 6 2.19 -19.50 -10.83
CA THR A 6 2.51 -19.08 -9.47
C THR A 6 2.01 -17.65 -9.35
N ARG A 7 0.82 -17.45 -8.75
CA ARG A 7 0.38 -16.13 -8.31
C ARG A 7 1.45 -15.66 -7.34
N TYR A 8 2.23 -14.66 -7.73
CA TYR A 8 3.17 -13.99 -6.84
C TYR A 8 2.34 -13.16 -5.87
N VAL A 9 1.89 -13.85 -4.83
CA VAL A 9 1.28 -13.26 -3.67
C VAL A 9 2.31 -12.33 -3.03
N ARG A 10 2.02 -11.03 -3.00
CA ARG A 10 2.84 -10.07 -2.26
C ARG A 10 2.16 -9.76 -0.94
N PHE A 11 2.86 -10.01 0.16
CA PHE A 11 2.40 -9.68 1.50
C PHE A 11 2.72 -8.21 1.79
N VAL A 12 1.68 -7.39 1.93
CA VAL A 12 1.83 -5.98 2.34
C VAL A 12 1.03 -5.77 3.62
N CYS A 13 1.69 -5.32 4.68
CA CYS A 13 1.09 -5.09 6.00
C CYS A 13 0.28 -6.30 6.54
N GLY A 14 0.77 -7.52 6.32
CA GLY A 14 0.09 -8.75 6.78
C GLY A 14 -1.10 -9.19 5.92
N HIS A 15 -1.36 -8.50 4.80
CA HIS A 15 -2.42 -8.86 3.86
C HIS A 15 -1.86 -9.48 2.58
N GLU A 16 -2.56 -10.53 2.14
CA GLU A 16 -2.30 -11.21 0.88
C GLU A 16 -2.92 -10.43 -0.28
N LEU A 17 -2.10 -9.95 -1.22
CA LEU A 17 -2.58 -9.21 -2.39
C LEU A 17 -2.16 -9.92 -3.68
N ASP A 18 -3.04 -9.90 -4.68
CA ASP A 18 -2.67 -10.29 -6.04
C ASP A 18 -1.69 -9.28 -6.66
N GLU A 19 -1.00 -9.71 -7.71
CA GLU A 19 0.11 -8.96 -8.31
C GLU A 19 -0.31 -7.59 -8.88
N VAL A 20 -1.46 -7.50 -9.55
CA VAL A 20 -1.93 -6.25 -10.16
C VAL A 20 -2.30 -5.26 -9.07
N THR A 21 -2.96 -5.76 -8.05
CA THR A 21 -3.35 -5.00 -6.86
C THR A 21 -2.14 -4.48 -6.09
N ALA A 22 -1.14 -5.34 -5.87
CA ALA A 22 0.12 -4.95 -5.23
C ALA A 22 0.92 -3.92 -6.05
N ALA A 23 0.90 -4.01 -7.38
CA ALA A 23 1.54 -3.04 -8.26
C ALA A 23 0.89 -1.65 -8.15
N LYS A 24 -0.45 -1.59 -8.17
CA LYS A 24 -1.19 -0.33 -7.98
C LYS A 24 -0.90 0.30 -6.61
N LEU A 25 -0.83 -0.53 -5.56
CA LEU A 25 -0.49 -0.06 -4.22
C LEU A 25 0.92 0.54 -4.18
N PHE A 26 1.89 -0.12 -4.83
CA PHE A 26 3.25 0.37 -4.94
C PHE A 26 3.34 1.72 -5.66
N ASP A 27 2.57 1.92 -6.74
CA ASP A 27 2.52 3.20 -7.44
C ASP A 27 1.99 4.33 -6.56
N VAL A 28 0.94 4.08 -5.78
CA VAL A 28 0.41 5.07 -4.82
C VAL A 28 1.45 5.43 -3.78
N VAL A 29 2.14 4.44 -3.21
CA VAL A 29 3.23 4.65 -2.24
C VAL A 29 4.38 5.45 -2.85
N ARG A 30 4.80 5.11 -4.08
CA ARG A 30 5.88 5.77 -4.82
C ARG A 30 5.59 7.26 -5.05
N ILE A 31 4.34 7.66 -5.20
CA ILE A 31 3.94 9.06 -5.39
C ILE A 31 3.74 9.78 -4.06
N SER A 32 3.14 9.10 -3.08
CA SER A 32 2.65 9.76 -1.85
C SER A 32 3.74 9.93 -0.80
N VAL A 33 4.62 8.93 -0.62
CA VAL A 33 5.66 8.97 0.42
C VAL A 33 6.69 10.08 0.19
N PRO A 34 7.23 10.30 -1.03
CA PRO A 34 8.14 11.41 -1.28
C PRO A 34 7.53 12.77 -0.95
N ARG A 35 6.24 12.97 -1.27
CA ARG A 35 5.53 14.22 -0.93
C ARG A 35 5.44 14.48 0.56
N VAL A 36 5.19 13.44 1.36
CA VAL A 36 5.19 13.55 2.84
C VAL A 36 6.59 13.85 3.36
N VAL A 37 7.61 13.17 2.82
CA VAL A 37 9.01 13.41 3.19
C VAL A 37 9.44 14.84 2.86
N GLU A 38 9.15 15.32 1.66
CA GLU A 38 9.45 16.67 1.20
C GLU A 38 8.75 17.72 2.07
N ALA A 39 7.45 17.55 2.33
CA ALA A 39 6.69 18.46 3.18
C ALA A 39 7.28 18.56 4.61
N MET A 40 7.64 17.42 5.20
CA MET A 40 8.25 17.38 6.54
C MET A 40 9.68 17.94 6.56
N ALA A 41 10.44 17.76 5.48
CA ALA A 41 11.77 18.35 5.34
C ALA A 41 11.69 19.88 5.21
N ILE A 42 10.73 20.40 4.45
CA ILE A 42 10.46 21.85 4.32
C ILE A 42 10.05 22.44 5.68
N ASP A 43 9.27 21.70 6.47
CA ASP A 43 8.86 22.07 7.83
C ASP A 43 10.01 21.97 8.86
N GLY A 44 11.23 21.59 8.44
CA GLY A 44 12.41 21.53 9.30
C GLY A 44 12.38 20.40 10.33
N ARG A 45 11.61 19.34 10.08
CA ARG A 45 11.50 18.18 10.99
C ARG A 45 12.80 17.38 11.01
N LYS A 46 13.05 16.71 12.14
CA LYS A 46 14.26 15.87 12.28
C LYS A 46 14.12 14.61 11.44
N ASP A 47 15.25 14.09 10.95
CA ASP A 47 15.30 12.85 10.14
C ASP A 47 14.53 11.68 10.75
N GLY A 48 14.57 11.53 12.08
CA GLY A 48 13.81 10.48 12.78
C GLY A 48 12.29 10.62 12.61
N GLU A 49 11.79 11.86 12.64
CA GLU A 49 10.36 12.16 12.44
C GLU A 49 9.95 11.98 10.98
N ILE A 50 10.80 12.38 10.05
CA ILE A 50 10.58 12.20 8.60
C ILE A 50 10.49 10.71 8.28
N LYS A 51 11.41 9.89 8.80
CA LYS A 51 11.39 8.42 8.63
C LYS A 51 10.14 7.79 9.23
N ALA A 52 9.75 8.22 10.44
CA ALA A 52 8.53 7.72 11.08
C ALA A 52 7.27 8.08 10.26
N ALA A 53 7.20 9.30 9.72
CA ALA A 53 6.10 9.74 8.87
C ALA A 53 6.02 8.94 7.56
N ALA A 54 7.16 8.64 6.93
CA ALA A 54 7.23 7.81 5.73
C ALA A 54 6.69 6.39 6.00
N ILE A 55 7.14 5.74 7.08
CA ILE A 55 6.67 4.39 7.46
C ILE A 55 5.17 4.39 7.76
N THR A 56 4.72 5.38 8.53
CA THR A 56 3.30 5.53 8.89
C THR A 56 2.43 5.74 7.65
N THR A 57 2.92 6.53 6.69
CA THR A 57 2.22 6.77 5.42
C THR A 57 2.08 5.48 4.61
N VAL A 58 3.15 4.68 4.49
CA VAL A 58 3.08 3.38 3.81
C VAL A 58 2.05 2.46 4.46
N ALA A 59 2.07 2.37 5.79
CA ALA A 59 1.15 1.53 6.54
C ALA A 59 -0.31 1.98 6.38
N ALA A 60 -0.57 3.30 6.44
CA ALA A 60 -1.90 3.86 6.27
C ALA A 60 -2.45 3.60 4.85
N ILE A 61 -1.62 3.78 3.82
CA ILE A 61 -2.00 3.50 2.43
C ILE A 61 -2.35 2.02 2.25
N ALA A 62 -1.51 1.12 2.76
CA ALA A 62 -1.76 -0.32 2.70
C ALA A 62 -3.03 -0.73 3.45
N GLY A 63 -3.26 -0.18 4.65
CA GLY A 63 -4.46 -0.44 5.44
C GLY A 63 -5.74 0.03 4.75
N ALA A 64 -5.76 1.28 4.25
CA ALA A 64 -6.91 1.83 3.52
C ALA A 64 -7.24 1.02 2.26
N PHE A 65 -6.19 0.57 1.56
CA PHE A 65 -6.34 -0.26 0.39
C PHE A 65 -6.92 -1.64 0.72
N ALA A 66 -6.41 -2.31 1.76
CA ALA A 66 -6.91 -3.60 2.22
C ALA A 66 -8.40 -3.54 2.63
N GLU A 67 -8.81 -2.49 3.34
CA GLU A 67 -10.22 -2.29 3.70
C GLU A 67 -11.10 -2.08 2.46
N THR A 68 -10.67 -1.23 1.51
CA THR A 68 -11.40 -1.00 0.26
C THR A 68 -11.60 -2.30 -0.53
N CYS A 69 -10.59 -3.17 -0.59
CA CYS A 69 -10.70 -4.48 -1.23
C CYS A 69 -11.70 -5.40 -0.52
N LYS A 70 -11.68 -5.45 0.82
CA LYS A 70 -12.65 -6.24 1.60
C LYS A 70 -14.09 -5.76 1.39
N GLU A 71 -14.31 -4.45 1.32
CA GLU A 71 -15.63 -3.87 1.06
C GLU A 71 -16.15 -4.22 -0.34
N ARG A 72 -15.29 -4.15 -1.37
CA ARG A 72 -15.67 -4.56 -2.73
C ARG A 72 -16.04 -6.04 -2.82
N ALA A 73 -15.25 -6.92 -2.22
CA ALA A 73 -15.54 -8.36 -2.21
C ALA A 73 -16.91 -8.69 -1.59
N LYS A 74 -17.28 -8.03 -0.48
CA LYS A 74 -18.60 -8.19 0.16
C LYS A 74 -19.78 -7.69 -0.69
N THR A 75 -19.51 -6.78 -1.61
CA THR A 75 -20.53 -6.17 -2.48
C THR A 75 -20.80 -7.04 -3.70
N GLU A 76 -19.77 -7.69 -4.25
CA GLU A 76 -19.89 -8.61 -5.38
C GLU A 76 -20.56 -9.94 -4.98
N GLU A 77 -20.42 -10.39 -3.74
CA GLU A 77 -21.05 -11.63 -3.23
C GLU A 77 -22.56 -11.48 -2.97
N LYS A 78 -23.08 -10.24 -2.98
CA LYS A 78 -24.51 -9.92 -2.75
C LYS A 78 -25.28 -9.53 -4.01
N SER A 79 -24.64 -9.61 -5.18
CA SER A 79 -25.23 -9.23 -6.47
C SER A 79 -25.39 -10.42 -7.41
#